data_AF-A0A7L2QMJ1-F1
#
_entry.id   AF-A0A7L2QMJ1-F1
#
_cell.length_a   1.000
_cell.length_b   1.000
_cell.length_c   1.000
_cell.angle_alpha   90.00
_cell.angle_beta   90.00
_cell.angle_gamma   90.00
#
_symmetry.space_group_name_H-M   'P 1'
#
loop_
_entity.id
_entity.type
_entity.pdbx_description
1 polymer ?
#
loop_
_entity_poly.entity_id
_entity_poly.type
_entity_poly.pdbx_seq_one_letter_code
_entity_poly.pdbx_strand_id
1 'polypeptide(L)'
;NFYFSFLSSGDIACMAICSSSYSTIMAFCFLEELRWEFAASYNTRSINSASRPYAFIEFDNTIQKVKHHFNSARGSRARASRERVEEELRLQPPVQLQLEATELLNGLSNGGHAGGPVEVVPTYRMQPVTPLGILSLVLNIMCGALNLIRGVHLAEYSFQEDHEGIGNVIAFFLPFLACVFQCYLYLFYSSARKVKTFVLLFCVCLCNIYLYGLRNLWQISFHIGVASLSSYQILTRQLLDKQPDCGV
;
A
#
# COMPACT_ATOMS: atom_id res chain seq x y z
N ASN A 1 18.43 -20.79 -25.27
CA ASN A 1 19.01 -19.46 -25.05
C ASN A 1 17.94 -18.39 -25.22
N PHE A 2 17.69 -17.66 -24.13
CA PHE A 2 16.78 -16.52 -24.08
C PHE A 2 17.55 -15.30 -23.59
N TYR A 3 17.07 -14.10 -23.95
CA TYR A 3 17.54 -12.85 -23.37
C TYR A 3 16.35 -12.05 -22.85
N PHE A 4 16.63 -11.19 -21.87
CA PHE A 4 15.68 -10.27 -21.29
C PHE A 4 15.90 -8.89 -21.89
N SER A 5 14.83 -8.25 -22.34
CA SER A 5 14.84 -6.84 -22.73
C SER A 5 14.03 -6.06 -21.71
N PHE A 6 14.56 -4.91 -21.28
CA PHE A 6 13.94 -4.06 -20.28
C PHE A 6 13.93 -2.61 -20.77
N LEU A 7 12.79 -1.96 -20.62
CA LEU A 7 12.60 -0.55 -20.95
C LEU A 7 11.87 0.11 -19.78
N SER A 8 12.46 1.18 -19.22
CA SER A 8 11.85 1.96 -18.14
C SER A 8 11.77 3.42 -18.53
N SER A 9 10.63 4.04 -18.25
CA SER A 9 10.39 5.46 -18.49
C SER A 9 9.35 5.98 -17.50
N GLY A 10 9.76 6.86 -16.59
CA GLY A 10 8.91 7.38 -15.52
C GLY A 10 8.44 6.27 -14.57
N ASP A 11 7.14 6.24 -14.27
CA ASP A 11 6.54 5.29 -13.32
C ASP A 11 6.20 3.91 -13.95
N ILE A 12 6.55 3.70 -15.23
CA ILE A 12 6.22 2.48 -15.98
C ILE A 12 7.50 1.79 -16.45
N ALA A 13 7.56 0.48 -16.24
CA ALA A 13 8.61 -0.38 -16.77
C ALA A 13 8.00 -1.56 -17.54
N CYS A 14 8.58 -1.88 -18.68
CA CYS A 14 8.18 -2.99 -19.55
C CYS A 14 9.35 -3.96 -19.68
N MET A 15 9.05 -5.27 -19.63
CA MET A 15 10.04 -6.33 -19.79
C MET A 15 9.53 -7.39 -20.76
N ALA A 16 10.43 -7.92 -21.59
CA ALA A 16 10.15 -9.02 -22.51
C ALA A 16 11.24 -10.09 -22.41
N ILE A 17 10.82 -11.34 -22.58
CA ILE A 17 11.73 -12.49 -22.70
C ILE A 17 11.68 -12.95 -24.16
N CYS A 18 12.83 -12.94 -24.81
CA CYS A 18 12.96 -13.22 -26.23
C CYS A 18 13.90 -14.40 -26.45
N SER A 19 13.63 -15.23 -27.46
CA SER A 19 14.61 -16.21 -27.94
C SER A 19 15.86 -15.48 -28.43
N SER A 20 17.05 -16.05 -28.22
CA SER A 20 18.31 -15.51 -28.78
C SER A 20 18.30 -15.27 -30.29
N SER A 21 17.42 -15.93 -31.04
CA SER A 21 17.22 -15.72 -32.49
C SER A 21 16.35 -14.49 -32.83
N TYR A 22 15.67 -13.90 -31.85
CA TYR A 22 14.79 -12.75 -32.05
C TYR A 22 15.60 -11.44 -32.03
N SER A 23 15.33 -10.54 -32.97
CA SER A 23 16.06 -9.27 -33.09
C SER A 23 15.85 -8.38 -31.85
N THR A 24 16.94 -7.97 -31.22
CA THR A 24 16.94 -7.04 -30.07
C THR A 24 16.24 -5.72 -30.40
N ILE A 25 16.43 -5.20 -31.60
CA ILE A 25 15.77 -3.97 -32.06
C ILE A 25 14.25 -4.17 -32.08
N MET A 26 13.77 -5.31 -32.59
CA MET A 26 12.35 -5.62 -32.60
C MET A 26 11.79 -5.81 -31.19
N ALA A 27 12.58 -6.33 -30.25
CA ALA A 27 12.19 -6.44 -28.85
C ALA A 27 12.01 -5.06 -28.20
N PHE A 28 12.92 -4.12 -28.44
CA PHE A 28 12.76 -2.75 -27.94
C PHE A 28 11.61 -1.99 -28.61
N CYS A 29 11.40 -2.15 -29.92
CA CYS A 29 10.22 -1.61 -30.60
C CYS A 29 8.91 -2.15 -29.99
N PHE A 30 8.86 -3.45 -29.67
CA PHE A 30 7.72 -4.07 -29.00
C PHE A 30 7.47 -3.45 -27.61
N LEU A 31 8.53 -3.28 -26.81
CA LEU A 31 8.42 -2.67 -25.48
C LEU A 31 7.97 -1.21 -25.55
N GLU A 32 8.45 -0.46 -26.53
CA GLU A 32 8.05 0.93 -26.72
C GLU A 32 6.57 1.04 -27.11
N GLU A 33 6.10 0.20 -28.04
CA GLU A 33 4.70 0.17 -28.45
C GLU A 33 3.77 -0.23 -27.30
N LEU A 34 4.16 -1.24 -26.49
CA LEU A 34 3.43 -1.59 -25.28
C LEU A 34 3.32 -0.43 -24.28
N ARG A 35 4.44 0.28 -24.05
CA ARG A 35 4.46 1.42 -23.13
C ARG A 35 3.53 2.53 -23.62
N TRP A 36 3.58 2.85 -24.91
CA TRP A 36 2.71 3.86 -25.52
C TRP A 36 1.23 3.49 -25.38
N GLU A 37 0.88 2.25 -25.70
CA GLU A 37 -0.50 1.78 -25.64
C GLU A 37 -1.00 1.71 -24.19
N PHE A 38 -0.14 1.37 -23.23
CA PHE A 38 -0.47 1.40 -21.80
C PHE A 38 -0.73 2.84 -21.32
N ALA A 39 0.14 3.78 -21.69
CA ALA A 39 -0.01 5.20 -21.35
C ALA A 39 -1.24 5.84 -22.03
N ALA A 40 -1.63 5.35 -23.21
CA ALA A 40 -2.86 5.77 -23.89
C ALA A 40 -4.12 5.17 -23.25
N SER A 41 -4.03 3.95 -22.72
CA SER A 41 -5.16 3.22 -22.11
C SER A 41 -5.47 3.67 -20.67
N TYR A 42 -4.45 4.07 -19.91
CA TYR A 42 -4.59 4.37 -18.49
C TYR A 42 -4.01 5.74 -18.14
N ASN A 43 -4.74 6.51 -17.33
CA ASN A 43 -4.27 7.81 -16.84
C ASN A 43 -3.35 7.65 -15.62
N THR A 44 -2.45 8.61 -15.42
CA THR A 44 -1.49 8.62 -14.30
C THR A 44 -2.14 8.49 -12.93
N ARG A 45 -3.34 9.06 -12.73
CA ARG A 45 -4.06 8.95 -11.45
C ARG A 45 -4.46 7.51 -11.14
N SER A 46 -4.98 6.78 -12.13
CA SER A 46 -5.35 5.36 -11.97
C SER A 46 -4.13 4.49 -11.66
N ILE A 47 -3.01 4.72 -12.36
CA ILE A 47 -1.73 4.05 -12.14
C ILE A 47 -1.25 4.29 -10.69
N ASN A 48 -1.23 5.54 -10.24
CA ASN A 48 -0.75 5.89 -8.90
C ASN A 48 -1.68 5.44 -7.76
N SER A 49 -2.97 5.23 -8.07
CA SER A 49 -3.95 4.71 -7.10
C SER A 49 -4.00 3.18 -7.01
N ALA A 50 -3.32 2.48 -7.93
CA ALA A 50 -3.34 1.03 -7.98
C ALA A 50 -2.59 0.43 -6.77
N SER A 51 -3.32 -0.30 -5.93
CA SER A 51 -2.79 -0.95 -4.72
C SER A 51 -2.82 -2.48 -4.80
N ARG A 52 -3.40 -3.03 -5.87
CA ARG A 52 -3.54 -4.48 -6.10
C ARG A 52 -2.58 -4.94 -7.19
N PRO A 53 -1.87 -6.07 -7.01
CA PRO A 53 -1.16 -6.72 -8.10
C PRO A 53 -2.10 -6.98 -9.28
N TYR A 54 -1.61 -6.77 -10.50
CA TYR A 54 -2.39 -6.94 -11.73
C TYR A 54 -3.68 -6.10 -11.77
N ALA A 55 -3.68 -4.89 -11.20
CA ALA A 55 -4.81 -3.96 -11.27
C ALA A 55 -5.26 -3.64 -12.72
N PHE A 56 -4.37 -3.82 -13.69
CA PHE A 56 -4.59 -3.59 -15.13
C PHE A 56 -4.61 -4.90 -15.93
N ILE A 57 -5.10 -6.01 -15.36
CA ILE A 57 -5.09 -7.32 -16.02
C ILE A 57 -5.82 -7.34 -17.37
N GLU A 58 -6.81 -6.45 -17.56
CA GLU A 58 -7.55 -6.30 -18.82
C GLU A 58 -6.64 -5.88 -19.99
N PHE A 59 -5.49 -5.27 -19.70
CA PHE A 59 -4.49 -4.90 -20.68
C PHE A 59 -3.81 -6.11 -21.35
N ASP A 60 -3.98 -7.33 -20.81
CA ASP A 60 -3.41 -8.55 -21.43
C ASP A 60 -3.89 -8.73 -22.88
N ASN A 61 -5.15 -8.39 -23.17
CA ASN A 61 -5.66 -8.43 -24.55
C ASN A 61 -4.84 -7.57 -25.51
N THR A 62 -4.41 -6.39 -25.04
CA THR A 62 -3.55 -5.49 -25.81
C THR A 62 -2.15 -6.06 -25.94
N ILE A 63 -1.59 -6.60 -24.85
CA ILE A 63 -0.28 -7.27 -24.88
C ILE A 63 -0.27 -8.39 -25.93
N GLN A 64 -1.28 -9.25 -25.96
CA GLN A 64 -1.36 -10.34 -26.94
C GLN A 64 -1.49 -9.83 -28.37
N LYS A 65 -2.28 -8.76 -28.61
CA LYS A 65 -2.42 -8.14 -29.94
C LYS A 65 -1.09 -7.59 -30.46
N VAL A 66 -0.40 -6.80 -29.64
CA VAL A 66 0.91 -6.23 -30.00
C VAL A 66 1.94 -7.35 -30.18
N LYS A 67 1.97 -8.34 -29.29
CA LYS A 67 2.86 -9.50 -29.41
C LYS A 67 2.64 -10.27 -30.71
N HIS A 68 1.38 -10.49 -31.10
CA HIS A 68 1.05 -11.17 -32.35
C HIS A 68 1.52 -10.36 -33.57
N HIS A 69 1.39 -9.02 -33.51
CA HIS A 69 1.87 -8.13 -34.57
C HIS A 69 3.39 -8.23 -34.76
N PHE A 70 4.17 -8.22 -33.67
CA PHE A 70 5.63 -8.26 -33.70
C PHE A 70 6.23 -9.64 -34.02
N ASN A 71 5.45 -10.71 -33.82
CA ASN A 71 5.87 -12.07 -34.14
C ASN A 71 5.41 -12.53 -35.53
N SER A 72 4.38 -11.89 -36.09
CA SER A 72 3.90 -12.18 -37.44
C SER A 72 4.68 -11.33 -38.44
N ALA A 73 5.39 -11.96 -39.39
CA ALA A 73 6.38 -11.35 -40.30
C ALA A 73 5.84 -10.30 -41.32
N ARG A 74 4.80 -9.54 -40.98
CA ARG A 74 4.13 -8.53 -41.81
C ARG A 74 4.06 -7.18 -41.08
N GLY A 75 5.21 -6.56 -40.82
CA GLY A 75 5.29 -5.27 -40.11
C GLY A 75 5.54 -4.09 -41.04
N SER A 76 4.51 -3.34 -41.40
CA SER A 76 4.64 -2.05 -42.14
C SER A 76 4.68 -0.81 -41.21
N ARG A 77 4.23 -0.92 -39.95
CA ARG A 77 4.31 0.17 -38.94
C ARG A 77 5.62 0.21 -38.15
N ALA A 78 6.31 -0.93 -38.04
CA ALA A 78 7.54 -1.05 -37.25
C ALA A 78 8.75 -0.33 -37.86
N ARG A 79 8.68 0.23 -39.08
CA ARG A 79 9.86 0.80 -39.75
C ARG A 79 10.30 2.14 -39.14
N ALA A 80 9.35 3.01 -38.82
CA ALA A 80 9.64 4.32 -38.24
C ALA A 80 10.07 4.24 -36.76
N SER A 81 9.49 3.32 -35.97
CA SER A 81 9.95 3.04 -34.61
C SER A 81 11.32 2.37 -34.62
N ARG A 82 11.54 1.43 -35.56
CA ARG A 82 12.81 0.74 -35.72
C ARG A 82 13.98 1.67 -36.00
N GLU A 83 13.83 2.66 -36.88
CA GLU A 83 14.92 3.60 -37.19
C GLU A 83 15.32 4.42 -35.96
N ARG A 84 14.34 4.88 -35.15
CA ARG A 84 14.59 5.63 -33.91
C ARG A 84 15.23 4.76 -32.83
N VAL A 85 14.67 3.57 -32.60
CA VAL A 85 15.20 2.60 -31.62
C VAL A 85 16.60 2.14 -32.05
N GLU A 86 16.85 1.95 -33.33
CA GLU A 86 18.17 1.59 -33.85
C GLU A 86 19.19 2.72 -33.66
N GLU A 87 18.80 3.98 -33.87
CA GLU A 87 19.64 5.14 -33.58
C GLU A 87 19.92 5.25 -32.07
N GLU A 88 18.91 5.12 -31.23
CA GLU A 88 19.06 5.16 -29.76
C GLU A 88 19.94 4.03 -29.24
N LEU A 89 19.77 2.80 -29.74
CA LEU A 89 20.62 1.65 -29.41
C LEU A 89 22.06 1.82 -29.91
N ARG A 90 22.29 2.57 -30.99
CA ARG A 90 23.64 2.91 -31.47
C ARG A 90 24.29 3.96 -30.58
N LEU A 91 23.52 4.95 -30.13
CA LEU A 91 23.99 6.01 -29.25
C LEU A 91 24.21 5.52 -27.81
N GLN A 92 23.37 4.59 -27.35
CA GLN A 92 23.37 3.99 -26.03
C GLN A 92 23.10 2.48 -26.15
N PRO A 93 24.16 1.66 -26.31
CA PRO A 93 23.98 0.22 -26.38
C PRO A 93 23.35 -0.29 -25.08
N PRO A 94 22.47 -1.31 -25.15
CA PRO A 94 21.89 -1.91 -23.96
C PRO A 94 22.99 -2.34 -23.01
N VAL A 95 22.85 -1.98 -21.73
CA VAL A 95 23.74 -2.48 -20.69
C VAL A 95 23.58 -3.99 -20.64
N GLN A 96 24.58 -4.69 -21.16
CA GLN A 96 24.60 -6.15 -21.15
C GLN A 96 25.01 -6.58 -19.75
N LEU A 97 24.02 -6.85 -18.90
CA LEU A 97 24.23 -7.34 -17.55
C LEU A 97 24.79 -8.76 -17.64
N GLN A 98 26.11 -8.89 -17.59
CA GLN A 98 26.77 -10.17 -17.38
C GLN A 98 26.47 -10.61 -15.96
N LEU A 99 25.93 -11.83 -15.83
CA LEU A 99 25.60 -12.42 -14.54
C LEU A 99 26.84 -12.39 -13.62
N GLU A 100 28.03 -12.61 -14.19
CA GLU A 100 29.31 -12.62 -13.47
C GLU A 100 29.72 -11.24 -12.91
N ALA A 101 29.36 -10.14 -13.57
CA ALA A 101 29.65 -8.78 -13.07
C ALA A 101 28.75 -8.39 -11.88
N THR A 102 27.56 -8.99 -11.81
CA THR A 102 26.63 -8.85 -10.68
C THR A 102 27.09 -9.67 -9.47
N GLU A 103 27.87 -10.72 -9.71
CA GLU A 103 28.53 -11.52 -8.67
C GLU A 103 29.79 -10.84 -8.11
N LEU A 104 30.58 -10.15 -8.95
CA LEU A 104 31.84 -9.53 -8.51
C LEU A 104 31.64 -8.33 -7.57
N LEU A 105 30.57 -7.54 -7.75
CA LEU A 105 30.25 -6.44 -6.84
C LEU A 105 29.62 -6.93 -5.52
N ASN A 106 28.92 -8.07 -5.55
CA ASN A 106 28.44 -8.76 -4.35
C ASN A 106 29.55 -9.55 -3.61
N GLY A 107 30.67 -9.81 -4.28
CA GLY A 107 31.71 -10.74 -3.81
C GLY A 107 32.75 -10.16 -2.85
N LEU A 108 32.87 -8.84 -2.69
CA LEU A 108 33.88 -8.27 -1.79
C LEU A 108 33.38 -7.99 -0.37
N SER A 109 32.08 -8.07 -0.09
CA SER A 109 31.55 -7.79 1.26
C SER A 109 31.05 -9.00 2.03
N ASN A 110 30.73 -10.12 1.38
CA ASN A 110 30.12 -11.26 2.09
C ASN A 110 30.87 -12.55 1.81
N GLY A 111 31.74 -12.91 2.75
CA GLY A 111 32.18 -14.29 2.90
C GLY A 111 31.00 -15.19 3.29
N GLY A 112 30.76 -16.24 2.50
CA GLY A 112 30.06 -17.45 2.93
C GLY A 112 28.53 -17.41 3.01
N HIS A 113 27.90 -17.65 1.86
CA HIS A 113 26.53 -18.18 1.63
C HIS A 113 25.31 -17.23 1.54
N ALA A 114 24.80 -17.19 0.30
CA ALA A 114 23.39 -17.27 -0.13
C ALA A 114 22.46 -16.05 -0.02
N GLY A 115 22.13 -15.48 -1.19
CA GLY A 115 20.84 -14.82 -1.49
C GLY A 115 20.60 -13.45 -0.85
N GLY A 116 21.18 -12.40 -1.42
CA GLY A 116 20.83 -11.00 -1.11
C GLY A 116 19.64 -10.50 -1.96
N PRO A 117 18.79 -9.60 -1.44
CA PRO A 117 17.39 -9.47 -1.84
C PRO A 117 17.21 -8.47 -2.99
N VAL A 118 16.35 -8.83 -3.95
CA VAL A 118 15.56 -7.86 -4.69
C VAL A 118 14.87 -6.97 -3.65
N GLU A 119 15.09 -5.66 -3.69
CA GLU A 119 14.33 -4.70 -2.89
C GLU A 119 12.91 -4.63 -3.45
N VAL A 120 12.15 -5.69 -3.14
CA VAL A 120 10.70 -5.70 -3.23
C VAL A 120 10.25 -4.66 -2.22
N VAL A 121 9.73 -3.52 -2.69
CA VAL A 121 8.98 -2.59 -1.84
C VAL A 121 8.05 -3.44 -0.98
N PRO A 122 8.22 -3.50 0.36
CA PRO A 122 7.39 -4.36 1.18
C PRO A 122 5.98 -3.81 1.09
N THR A 123 5.13 -4.43 0.26
CA THR A 123 3.70 -4.21 0.35
C THR A 123 3.26 -4.84 1.66
N TYR A 124 3.36 -4.06 2.74
CA TYR A 124 2.88 -4.43 4.07
C TYR A 124 1.36 -4.64 3.97
N ARG A 125 0.93 -5.86 3.64
CA ARG A 125 -0.47 -6.25 3.72
C ARG A 125 -0.75 -6.68 5.15
N MET A 126 -1.73 -6.04 5.76
CA MET A 126 -2.23 -6.45 7.07
C MET A 126 -2.94 -7.80 6.94
N GLN A 127 -2.72 -8.71 7.88
CA GLN A 127 -3.44 -9.99 7.94
C GLN A 127 -4.96 -9.74 7.93
N PRO A 128 -5.79 -10.57 7.27
CA PRO A 128 -7.25 -10.44 7.29
C PRO A 128 -7.79 -10.26 8.72
N VAL A 129 -8.87 -9.50 8.84
CA VAL A 129 -9.49 -9.15 10.12
C VAL A 129 -10.05 -10.42 10.77
N THR A 130 -9.64 -10.71 12.01
CA THR A 130 -10.18 -11.85 12.77
C THR A 130 -11.61 -11.55 13.26
N PRO A 131 -12.45 -12.56 13.56
CA PRO A 131 -13.80 -12.33 14.09
C PRO A 131 -13.80 -11.49 15.37
N LEU A 132 -12.83 -11.73 16.26
CA LEU A 132 -12.61 -10.94 17.48
C LEU A 132 -12.22 -9.49 17.14
N GLY A 133 -11.49 -9.32 16.04
CA GLY A 133 -11.20 -8.05 15.39
C GLY A 133 -12.44 -7.26 14.95
N ILE A 134 -13.37 -7.94 14.27
CA ILE A 134 -14.64 -7.35 13.84
C ILE A 134 -15.46 -6.91 15.07
N LEU A 135 -15.53 -7.77 16.09
CA LEU A 135 -16.24 -7.45 17.33
C LEU A 135 -15.67 -6.19 18.00
N SER A 136 -14.36 -6.09 18.14
CA SER A 136 -13.74 -4.88 18.72
C SER A 136 -13.96 -3.65 17.86
N LEU A 137 -13.92 -3.77 16.53
CA LEU A 137 -14.20 -2.67 15.62
C LEU A 137 -15.63 -2.13 15.82
N VAL A 138 -16.61 -3.04 15.88
CA VAL A 138 -18.02 -2.68 16.12
C VAL A 138 -18.20 -2.00 17.48
N LEU A 139 -17.60 -2.57 18.55
CA LEU A 139 -17.66 -1.99 19.88
C LEU A 139 -17.01 -0.60 19.94
N ASN A 140 -15.89 -0.40 19.24
CA ASN A 140 -15.19 0.88 19.23
C ASN A 140 -15.98 1.95 18.44
N ILE A 141 -16.62 1.58 17.33
CA ILE A 141 -17.54 2.45 16.59
C ILE A 141 -18.73 2.84 17.46
N MET A 142 -19.32 1.87 18.18
CA MET A 142 -20.43 2.13 19.10
C MET A 142 -20.01 3.11 20.22
N CYS A 143 -18.84 2.90 20.83
CA CYS A 143 -18.29 3.81 21.83
C CYS A 143 -18.07 5.22 21.26
N GLY A 144 -17.54 5.34 20.05
CA GLY A 144 -17.40 6.61 19.34
C GLY A 144 -18.76 7.31 19.14
N ALA A 145 -19.77 6.58 18.66
CA ALA A 145 -21.11 7.12 18.44
C ALA A 145 -21.76 7.60 19.75
N LEU A 146 -21.65 6.83 20.84
CA LEU A 146 -22.17 7.24 22.15
C LEU A 146 -21.47 8.49 22.70
N ASN A 147 -20.16 8.60 22.50
CA ASN A 147 -19.38 9.78 22.87
C ASN A 147 -19.83 11.01 22.06
N LEU A 148 -20.06 10.82 20.75
CA LEU A 148 -20.54 11.88 19.86
C LEU A 148 -21.95 12.36 20.23
N ILE A 149 -22.89 11.44 20.45
CA ILE A 149 -24.28 11.77 20.82
C ILE A 149 -24.30 12.58 22.13
N ARG A 150 -23.58 12.12 23.16
CA ARG A 150 -23.50 12.86 24.43
C ARG A 150 -22.76 14.19 24.31
N GLY A 151 -21.70 14.24 23.51
CA GLY A 151 -20.94 15.46 23.26
C GLY A 151 -21.79 16.53 22.56
N VAL A 152 -22.59 16.15 21.56
CA VAL A 152 -23.50 17.05 20.84
C VAL A 152 -24.61 17.55 21.74
N HIS A 153 -25.28 16.66 22.49
CA HIS A 153 -26.32 17.07 23.43
C HIS A 153 -25.79 18.04 24.50
N LEU A 154 -24.59 17.78 25.03
CA LEU A 154 -23.98 18.65 26.02
C LEU A 154 -23.51 19.97 25.39
N ALA A 155 -23.05 19.95 24.13
CA ALA A 155 -22.67 21.15 23.41
C ALA A 155 -23.87 22.07 23.20
N GLU A 156 -24.99 21.54 22.72
CA GLU A 156 -26.24 22.27 22.52
C GLU A 156 -26.70 22.96 23.82
N TYR A 157 -26.68 22.24 24.93
CA TYR A 157 -26.99 22.80 26.25
C TYR A 157 -25.96 23.87 26.68
N SER A 158 -24.67 23.62 26.52
CA SER A 158 -23.60 24.54 26.93
C SER A 158 -23.56 25.84 26.10
N PHE A 159 -24.05 25.81 24.85
CA PHE A 159 -24.18 27.02 24.02
C PHE A 159 -25.33 27.91 24.47
N GLN A 160 -26.29 27.36 25.22
CA GLN A 160 -27.44 28.11 25.73
C GLN A 160 -27.14 28.79 27.07
N GLU A 161 -26.14 28.31 27.83
CA GLU A 161 -25.75 28.82 29.16
C GLU A 161 -24.26 29.22 29.25
N ASP A 162 -23.90 30.37 28.66
CA ASP A 162 -22.66 31.15 28.93
C ASP A 162 -21.31 30.40 29.03
N HIS A 163 -21.12 29.35 28.22
CA HIS A 163 -19.82 28.68 27.96
C HIS A 163 -19.15 27.95 29.15
N GLU A 164 -19.80 27.79 30.30
CA GLU A 164 -19.19 27.17 31.49
C GLU A 164 -18.94 25.64 31.32
N GLY A 165 -19.56 25.00 30.32
CA GLY A 165 -19.50 23.55 30.07
C GLY A 165 -18.54 23.06 28.97
N ILE A 166 -17.80 23.95 28.29
CA ILE A 166 -17.01 23.60 27.09
C ILE A 166 -15.97 22.49 27.37
N GLY A 167 -15.35 22.49 28.56
CA GLY A 167 -14.37 21.46 28.93
C GLY A 167 -14.95 20.05 28.89
N ASN A 168 -16.18 19.88 29.36
CA ASN A 168 -16.87 18.59 29.32
C ASN A 168 -17.22 18.19 27.88
N VAL A 169 -17.65 19.14 27.05
CA VAL A 169 -17.91 18.92 25.62
C VAL A 169 -16.65 18.38 24.93
N ILE A 170 -15.52 19.06 25.11
CA ILE A 170 -14.21 18.62 24.56
C ILE A 170 -13.87 17.22 25.05
N ALA A 171 -14.09 16.91 26.33
CA ALA A 171 -13.83 15.60 26.91
C ALA A 171 -14.73 14.48 26.36
N PHE A 172 -15.88 14.79 25.73
CA PHE A 172 -16.68 13.82 24.96
C PHE A 172 -16.17 13.66 23.52
N PHE A 173 -15.76 14.76 22.86
CA PHE A 173 -15.28 14.71 21.48
C PHE A 173 -13.87 14.10 21.33
N LEU A 174 -12.98 14.29 22.30
CA LEU A 174 -11.62 13.73 22.27
C LEU A 174 -11.63 12.18 22.20
N PRO A 175 -12.36 11.45 23.08
CA PRO A 175 -12.54 10.01 22.94
C PRO A 175 -13.22 9.57 21.65
N PHE A 176 -14.17 10.34 21.10
CA PHE A 176 -14.78 10.04 19.80
C PHE A 176 -13.73 10.03 18.68
N LEU A 177 -12.93 11.10 18.58
CA LEU A 177 -11.83 11.18 17.61
C LEU A 177 -10.81 10.06 17.85
N ALA A 178 -10.49 9.77 19.11
CA ALA A 178 -9.55 8.71 19.45
C ALA A 178 -10.06 7.32 19.02
N CYS A 179 -11.36 7.02 19.18
CA CYS A 179 -11.97 5.79 18.67
C CYS A 179 -11.87 5.70 17.14
N VAL A 180 -12.13 6.79 16.41
CA VAL A 180 -11.97 6.84 14.95
C VAL A 180 -10.53 6.55 14.54
N PHE A 181 -9.56 7.18 15.21
CA PHE A 181 -8.14 6.93 14.94
C PHE A 181 -7.70 5.52 15.31
N GLN A 182 -8.23 4.92 16.37
CA GLN A 182 -7.99 3.50 16.71
C GLN A 182 -8.52 2.58 15.61
N CYS A 183 -9.73 2.82 15.10
CA CYS A 183 -10.27 2.07 13.96
C CYS A 183 -9.40 2.23 12.71
N TYR A 184 -8.92 3.45 12.41
CA TYR A 184 -8.00 3.70 11.31
C TYR A 184 -6.68 2.95 11.48
N LEU A 185 -6.05 3.02 12.66
CA LEU A 185 -4.80 2.31 12.94
C LEU A 185 -4.96 0.79 12.94
N TYR A 186 -6.16 0.30 13.29
CA TYR A 186 -6.49 -1.09 13.15
C TYR A 186 -6.50 -1.49 11.68
N LEU A 187 -7.19 -0.75 10.82
CA LEU A 187 -7.38 -1.09 9.40
C LEU A 187 -6.14 -0.84 8.52
N PHE A 188 -5.39 0.23 8.76
CA PHE A 188 -4.31 0.72 7.90
C PHE A 188 -2.92 0.62 8.54
N TYR A 189 -1.89 0.58 7.70
CA TYR A 189 -0.50 0.58 8.14
C TYR A 189 -0.01 1.99 8.51
N SER A 190 0.79 2.08 9.58
CA SER A 190 1.44 3.31 10.02
C SER A 190 2.77 2.97 10.72
N SER A 191 3.85 3.64 10.35
CA SER A 191 5.22 3.41 10.84
C SER A 191 5.38 3.55 12.36
N ALA A 192 4.60 4.42 13.01
CA ALA A 192 4.59 4.63 14.46
C ALA A 192 3.37 4.02 15.18
N ARG A 193 2.85 2.88 14.69
CA ARG A 193 1.60 2.27 15.19
C ARG A 193 1.56 2.12 16.72
N LYS A 194 2.61 1.55 17.32
CA LYS A 194 2.64 1.30 18.78
C LYS A 194 2.49 2.59 19.58
N VAL A 195 3.31 3.60 19.28
CA VAL A 195 3.28 4.90 19.96
C VAL A 195 1.92 5.57 19.79
N LYS A 196 1.40 5.62 18.55
CA LYS A 196 0.07 6.20 18.27
C LYS A 196 -1.03 5.50 19.07
N THR A 197 -1.02 4.17 19.14
CA THR A 197 -1.99 3.39 19.93
C THR A 197 -1.92 3.71 21.42
N PHE A 198 -0.73 3.80 22.01
CA PHE A 198 -0.58 4.16 23.42
C PHE A 198 -1.08 5.57 23.72
N VAL A 199 -0.75 6.54 22.87
CA VAL A 199 -1.23 7.93 23.01
C VAL A 199 -2.76 7.98 22.96
N LEU A 200 -3.38 7.27 22.02
CA LEU A 200 -4.84 7.21 21.91
C LEU A 200 -5.49 6.55 23.12
N LEU A 201 -4.94 5.43 23.61
CA LEU A 201 -5.44 4.76 24.81
C LEU A 201 -5.37 5.67 26.04
N PHE A 202 -4.23 6.33 26.24
CA PHE A 202 -4.05 7.27 27.35
C PHE A 202 -5.04 8.44 27.28
N CYS A 203 -5.22 9.02 26.08
CA CYS A 203 -6.20 10.08 25.84
C CYS A 203 -7.63 9.63 26.21
N VAL A 204 -8.05 8.43 25.77
CA VAL A 204 -9.37 7.88 26.10
C VAL A 204 -9.51 7.68 27.61
N CYS A 205 -8.50 7.14 28.29
CA CYS A 205 -8.53 6.93 29.74
C CYS A 205 -8.67 8.26 30.49
N LEU A 206 -7.81 9.25 30.19
CA LEU A 206 -7.85 10.55 30.85
C LEU A 206 -9.19 11.27 30.66
N CYS A 207 -9.71 11.29 29.43
CA CYS A 207 -10.99 11.93 29.15
C CYS A 207 -12.17 11.23 29.85
N ASN A 208 -12.17 9.89 29.90
CA ASN A 208 -13.22 9.15 30.61
C ASN A 208 -13.15 9.31 32.13
N ILE A 209 -11.94 9.45 32.69
CA ILE A 209 -11.75 9.76 34.11
C ILE A 209 -12.18 11.20 34.41
N TYR A 210 -11.86 12.15 33.53
CA TYR A 210 -12.29 13.55 33.68
C TYR A 210 -13.82 13.68 33.69
N LEU A 211 -14.52 12.84 32.92
CA LEU A 211 -15.99 12.78 32.90
C LEU A 211 -16.60 12.01 34.07
N TYR A 212 -15.83 11.69 35.12
CA TYR A 212 -16.35 11.11 36.35
C TYR A 212 -17.36 12.05 37.00
N GLY A 213 -18.58 11.55 37.23
CA GLY A 213 -19.73 12.36 37.67
C GLY A 213 -20.79 12.50 36.56
N LEU A 214 -20.38 12.79 35.32
CA LEU A 214 -21.26 12.76 34.14
C LEU A 214 -21.47 11.34 33.59
N ARG A 215 -20.50 10.45 33.84
CA ARG A 215 -20.59 9.02 33.53
C ARG A 215 -20.57 8.21 34.81
N ASN A 216 -21.33 7.11 34.82
CA ASN A 216 -21.26 6.15 35.90
C ASN A 216 -19.99 5.27 35.79
N LEU A 217 -19.58 4.66 36.90
CA LEU A 217 -18.35 3.86 36.96
C LEU A 217 -18.37 2.71 35.94
N TRP A 218 -19.53 2.06 35.74
CA TRP A 218 -19.69 0.98 34.77
C TRP A 218 -19.49 1.44 33.32
N GLN A 219 -19.99 2.62 32.96
CA GLN A 219 -19.79 3.24 31.64
C GLN A 219 -18.32 3.58 31.42
N ILE A 220 -17.66 4.16 32.41
CA ILE A 220 -16.23 4.48 32.33
C ILE A 220 -15.42 3.19 32.13
N SER A 221 -15.64 2.16 32.94
CA SER A 221 -15.00 0.86 32.81
C SER A 221 -15.27 0.21 31.46
N PHE A 222 -16.48 0.32 30.94
CA PHE A 222 -16.84 -0.18 29.62
C PHE A 222 -16.05 0.52 28.50
N HIS A 223 -16.01 1.85 28.48
CA HIS A 223 -15.27 2.61 27.46
C HIS A 223 -13.76 2.36 27.53
N ILE A 224 -13.19 2.28 28.74
CA ILE A 224 -11.77 1.94 28.93
C ILE A 224 -11.49 0.50 28.48
N GLY A 225 -12.38 -0.44 28.79
CA GLY A 225 -12.27 -1.84 28.38
C GLY A 225 -12.27 -2.01 26.87
N VAL A 226 -13.20 -1.35 26.16
CA VAL A 226 -13.26 -1.37 24.69
C VAL A 226 -12.01 -0.75 24.06
N ALA A 227 -11.56 0.39 24.57
CA ALA A 227 -10.35 1.05 24.07
C ALA A 227 -9.09 0.19 24.32
N SER A 228 -9.03 -0.53 25.44
CA SER A 228 -7.95 -1.45 25.77
C SER A 228 -7.96 -2.68 24.86
N LEU A 229 -9.13 -3.28 24.62
CA LEU A 229 -9.29 -4.39 23.68
C LEU A 229 -8.89 -3.99 22.25
N SER A 230 -9.35 -2.82 21.78
CA SER A 230 -8.97 -2.29 20.47
C SER A 230 -7.46 -2.06 20.38
N SER A 231 -6.86 -1.46 21.41
CA SER A 231 -5.42 -1.24 21.48
C SER A 231 -4.63 -2.55 21.46
N TYR A 232 -5.07 -3.56 22.22
CA TYR A 232 -4.46 -4.89 22.21
C TYR A 232 -4.49 -5.51 20.81
N GLN A 233 -5.61 -5.45 20.11
CA GLN A 233 -5.72 -5.99 18.75
C GLN A 233 -4.88 -5.23 17.73
N ILE A 234 -4.77 -3.90 17.85
CA ILE A 234 -3.88 -3.11 16.98
C ILE A 234 -2.41 -3.53 17.19
N LEU A 235 -2.03 -3.84 18.42
CA LEU A 235 -0.66 -4.24 18.77
C LEU A 235 -0.35 -5.70 18.39
N THR A 236 -1.33 -6.60 18.47
CA THR A 236 -1.15 -8.03 18.14
C THR A 236 -1.36 -8.36 16.66
N ARG A 237 -2.00 -7.47 15.88
CA ARG A 237 -2.18 -7.66 14.44
C ARG A 237 -0.83 -7.56 13.72
N GLN A 238 -0.30 -8.71 13.33
CA GLN A 238 0.96 -8.82 12.58
C GLN A 238 0.81 -8.26 11.16
N LEU A 239 1.90 -7.65 10.68
CA LEU A 239 2.08 -7.40 9.26
C LEU A 239 2.36 -8.76 8.63
N LEU A 240 1.68 -9.10 7.53
CA LEU A 240 1.94 -10.36 6.85
C LEU A 240 3.37 -10.29 6.30
N ASP A 241 4.33 -10.92 7.01
CA ASP A 241 5.63 -11.20 6.44
C ASP A 241 5.43 -12.24 5.34
N LYS A 242 6.06 -11.98 4.20
CA LYS A 242 6.06 -12.89 3.06
C LYS A 242 6.56 -14.26 3.55
N GLN A 243 5.71 -15.28 3.47
CA GLN A 243 6.10 -16.67 3.71
C GLN A 243 7.24 -17.00 2.72
N PRO A 244 8.35 -17.63 3.14
CA PRO A 244 9.40 -18.02 2.20
C PRO A 244 8.76 -18.97 1.20
N ASP A 245 8.75 -18.58 -0.07
CA ASP A 245 8.27 -19.39 -1.18
C ASP A 245 9.01 -20.73 -1.14
N CYS A 246 8.37 -21.79 -0.63
CA CYS A 246 8.82 -23.15 -0.86
C CYS A 246 8.60 -23.44 -2.35
N GLY A 247 9.68 -23.31 -3.11
CA GLY A 247 9.69 -23.61 -4.54
C GLY A 247 9.22 -25.02 -4.82
N VAL A 248 8.27 -25.13 -5.74
CA VAL A 248 7.89 -26.35 -6.47
C VAL A 248 7.97 -26.05 -7.95
#